data_AF-A0A4V2XNQ9-F1
#
_entry.id   AF-A0A4V2XNQ9-F1
#
_cell.length_a   1.000
_cell.length_b   1.000
_cell.length_c   1.000
_cell.angle_alpha   90.00
_cell.angle_beta   90.00
_cell.angle_gamma   90.00
#
_symmetry.space_group_name_H-M   'P 1'
#
loop_
_entity.id
_entity.type
_entity.pdbx_description
1 polymer ?
#
loop_
_entity_poly.entity_id
_entity_poly.type
_entity_poly.pdbx_seq_one_letter_code
_entity_poly.pdbx_strand_id
1 'polypeptide(L)'
;VPDAAARLSAARAAVSEIAEAHRLPTENLLSPDTIRRLAWTPPSDADQAAVSTFLRDHHARDWQIALTAEALTTAIATEPAPTLD
;
A
#
# COMPACT_ATOMS: atom_id res chain seq x y z
N VAL A 1 -3.15 4.09 16.39
CA VAL A 1 -3.32 3.72 14.97
C VAL A 1 -3.17 4.96 14.12
N PRO A 2 -2.33 4.92 13.09
CA PRO A 2 -2.17 6.04 12.16
C PRO A 2 -3.46 6.48 11.51
N ASP A 3 -3.59 7.79 11.36
CA ASP A 3 -4.66 8.34 10.52
C ASP A 3 -4.47 7.92 9.05
N ALA A 4 -5.57 7.77 8.33
CA ALA A 4 -5.58 7.27 6.96
C ALA A 4 -4.71 8.10 6.00
N ALA A 5 -4.53 9.40 6.29
CA ALA A 5 -3.64 10.27 5.50
C ALA A 5 -2.17 9.81 5.58
N ALA A 6 -1.69 9.43 6.77
CA ALA A 6 -0.32 8.96 6.96
C ALA A 6 -0.08 7.63 6.22
N ARG A 7 -1.01 6.68 6.37
CA ARG A 7 -1.01 5.40 5.64
C ARG A 7 -0.99 5.61 4.13
N LEU A 8 -1.81 6.53 3.62
CA LEU A 8 -1.89 6.83 2.19
C LEU A 8 -0.58 7.39 1.65
N SER A 9 0.05 8.30 2.40
CA SER A 9 1.35 8.87 2.03
C SER A 9 2.43 7.79 1.96
N ALA A 10 2.53 6.96 3.00
CA ALA A 10 3.49 5.86 3.06
C ALA A 10 3.27 4.83 1.94
N ALA A 11 2.02 4.42 1.70
CA ALA A 11 1.69 3.46 0.66
C ALA A 11 2.03 3.98 -0.75
N ARG A 12 1.78 5.27 -1.02
CA ARG A 12 2.14 5.89 -2.30
C ARG A 12 3.65 5.95 -2.52
N ALA A 13 4.41 6.30 -1.48
CA ALA A 13 5.87 6.29 -1.54
C ALA A 13 6.39 4.90 -1.87
N ALA A 14 5.96 3.88 -1.13
CA ALA A 14 6.36 2.48 -1.34
C ALA A 14 6.05 1.97 -2.76
N VAL A 15 4.84 2.22 -3.28
CA VAL A 15 4.48 1.79 -4.64
C VAL A 15 5.29 2.55 -5.70
N SER A 16 5.61 3.82 -5.46
CA SER A 16 6.43 4.61 -6.40
C SER A 16 7.87 4.12 -6.45
N GLU A 17 8.47 3.78 -5.30
CA GLU A 17 9.82 3.19 -5.24
C GLU A 17 9.91 1.85 -5.98
N ILE A 18 8.91 0.98 -5.80
CA ILE A 18 8.84 -0.30 -6.52
C ILE A 18 8.66 -0.07 -8.03
N ALA A 19 7.78 0.85 -8.42
CA ALA A 19 7.55 1.17 -9.82
C ALA A 19 8.84 1.67 -10.52
N GLU A 20 9.61 2.53 -9.84
CA GLU A 20 10.91 3.01 -10.31
C GLU A 20 11.93 1.86 -10.44
N ALA A 21 12.06 1.02 -9.40
CA ALA A 21 12.97 -0.13 -9.41
C ALA A 21 12.68 -1.10 -10.58
N HIS A 22 11.40 -1.24 -10.95
CA HIS A 22 10.97 -2.09 -12.05
C HIS A 22 10.80 -1.35 -13.39
N ARG A 23 11.11 -0.05 -13.46
CA ARG A 23 11.03 0.81 -14.65
C ARG A 23 9.67 0.75 -15.34
N LEU A 24 8.60 0.87 -14.57
CA LEU A 24 7.23 0.89 -15.08
C LEU A 24 6.40 2.02 -14.45
N PRO A 25 5.37 2.56 -15.15
CA PRO A 25 4.47 3.56 -14.56
C PRO A 25 3.78 3.03 -13.30
N THR A 26 3.68 3.84 -12.25
CA THR A 26 3.01 3.48 -10.99
C THR A 26 1.59 2.96 -11.19
N GLU A 27 0.84 3.53 -12.13
CA GLU A 27 -0.52 3.09 -12.49
C GLU A 27 -0.58 1.70 -13.13
N ASN A 28 0.51 1.24 -13.74
CA ASN A 28 0.64 -0.13 -14.24
C ASN A 28 0.97 -1.11 -13.09
N LEU A 29 1.50 -0.63 -11.97
CA LEU A 29 1.77 -1.44 -10.78
C LEU A 29 0.51 -1.63 -9.94
N LEU A 30 -0.12 -0.54 -9.52
CA LEU A 30 -1.36 -0.56 -8.74
C LEU A 30 -2.20 0.67 -9.06
N SER A 31 -3.53 0.50 -9.05
CA SER A 31 -4.42 1.63 -9.26
C SER A 31 -4.37 2.61 -8.07
N PRO A 32 -4.43 3.93 -8.31
CA PRO A 32 -4.52 4.92 -7.23
C PRO A 32 -5.71 4.71 -6.29
N ASP A 33 -6.80 4.11 -6.79
CA ASP A 33 -7.99 3.78 -5.99
C ASP A 33 -7.72 2.63 -5.02
N THR A 34 -7.05 1.57 -5.47
CA THR A 34 -6.65 0.44 -4.62
C THR A 34 -5.77 0.92 -3.45
N ILE A 35 -4.79 1.78 -3.73
CA ILE A 35 -3.91 2.36 -2.70
C ILE A 35 -4.73 3.20 -1.71
N ARG A 36 -5.67 4.03 -2.19
CA ARG A 36 -6.54 4.84 -1.34
C ARG A 36 -7.41 3.96 -0.43
N ARG A 37 -8.04 2.92 -0.97
CA ARG A 37 -8.91 2.02 -0.18
C ARG A 37 -8.12 1.27 0.88
N LEU A 38 -6.95 0.74 0.52
CA LEU A 38 -6.08 0.06 1.48
C LEU A 38 -5.67 0.99 2.63
N ALA A 39 -5.33 2.23 2.30
CA ALA A 39 -4.98 3.23 3.28
C ALA A 39 -6.15 3.66 4.16
N TRP A 40 -7.39 3.62 3.69
CA TRP A 40 -8.57 4.05 4.46
C TRP A 40 -9.18 2.93 5.28
N THR A 41 -9.27 1.74 4.69
CA THR A 41 -9.93 0.55 5.25
C THR A 41 -8.96 -0.64 5.20
N PRO A 42 -7.83 -0.58 5.95
CA PRO A 42 -6.87 -1.66 5.97
C PRO A 42 -7.51 -2.94 6.58
N PRO A 43 -7.06 -4.14 6.18
CA PRO A 43 -7.50 -5.39 6.80
C PRO A 43 -7.20 -5.42 8.30
N SER A 44 -8.06 -6.07 9.08
CA SER A 44 -7.98 -6.08 10.56
C SER A 44 -6.69 -6.69 11.10
N ASP A 45 -6.19 -7.75 10.48
CA ASP A 45 -4.96 -8.43 10.89
C ASP A 45 -3.69 -7.74 10.34
N ALA A 46 -3.85 -6.79 9.41
CA ALA A 46 -2.80 -5.98 8.77
C ALA A 46 -1.51 -6.73 8.42
N ASP A 47 -1.62 -8.04 8.14
CA ASP A 47 -0.50 -8.89 7.76
C ASP A 47 -0.41 -9.03 6.23
N GLN A 48 0.68 -9.60 5.75
CA GLN A 48 0.94 -9.71 4.32
C GLN A 48 -0.12 -10.57 3.59
N ALA A 49 -0.69 -11.58 4.26
CA ALA A 49 -1.71 -12.44 3.67
C ALA A 49 -3.04 -11.71 3.48
N ALA A 50 -3.46 -10.95 4.48
CA ALA A 50 -4.66 -10.12 4.44
C ALA A 50 -4.50 -8.98 3.42
N VAL A 51 -3.33 -8.33 3.37
CA VAL A 51 -3.01 -7.32 2.35
C VAL A 51 -3.03 -7.93 0.95
N SER A 52 -2.44 -9.10 0.74
CA SER A 52 -2.46 -9.79 -0.55
C SER A 52 -3.88 -10.14 -1.01
N THR A 53 -4.72 -10.59 -0.08
CA THR A 53 -6.14 -10.89 -0.33
C THR A 53 -6.89 -9.62 -0.71
N PHE A 54 -6.72 -8.56 0.06
CA PHE A 54 -7.29 -7.24 -0.23
C PHE A 54 -6.92 -6.76 -1.64
N LEU A 55 -5.64 -6.84 -2.02
CA LEU A 55 -5.17 -6.43 -3.34
C LEU A 55 -5.82 -7.26 -4.46
N ARG A 56 -5.92 -8.58 -4.27
CA ARG A 56 -6.57 -9.49 -5.22
C ARG A 56 -8.05 -9.16 -5.41
N ASP A 57 -8.76 -8.93 -4.31
CA ASP A 57 -10.18 -8.55 -4.32
C ASP A 57 -10.41 -7.21 -5.03
N HIS A 58 -9.39 -6.36 -5.07
CA HIS A 58 -9.36 -5.09 -5.80
C HIS A 58 -8.62 -5.18 -7.15
N HIS A 59 -8.64 -6.36 -7.76
CA HIS A 59 -8.18 -6.65 -9.12
C HIS A 59 -6.67 -6.50 -9.38
N ALA A 60 -5.83 -6.48 -8.34
CA ALA A 60 -4.39 -6.62 -8.53
C ALA A 60 -4.07 -8.04 -9.04
N ARG A 61 -3.20 -8.12 -10.05
CA ARG A 61 -2.71 -9.39 -10.60
C ARG A 61 -1.66 -10.00 -9.68
N ASP A 62 -1.44 -11.31 -9.75
CA ASP A 62 -0.50 -11.99 -8.86
C ASP A 62 0.92 -11.42 -8.89
N TRP A 63 1.41 -10.99 -10.06
CA TRP A 63 2.72 -10.33 -10.15
C TRP A 63 2.75 -8.96 -9.45
N GLN A 64 1.65 -8.19 -9.49
CA GLN A 64 1.55 -6.90 -8.80
C GLN A 64 1.52 -7.12 -7.29
N ILE A 65 0.76 -8.11 -6.84
CA ILE A 65 0.66 -8.51 -5.43
C ILE A 65 2.03 -8.95 -4.92
N ALA A 66 2.72 -9.82 -5.66
CA ALA A 66 4.04 -10.32 -5.28
C ALA A 66 5.07 -9.20 -5.09
N LEU A 67 5.01 -8.13 -5.90
CA LEU A 67 5.91 -6.99 -5.78
C LEU A 67 5.55 -6.03 -4.65
N THR A 68 4.26 -5.92 -4.29
CA THR A 68 3.77 -4.79 -3.46
C THR A 68 3.29 -5.19 -2.07
N ALA A 69 2.88 -6.44 -1.85
CA ALA A 69 2.20 -6.84 -0.62
C ALA A 69 3.06 -6.60 0.62
N GLU A 70 4.35 -6.94 0.59
CA GLU A 70 5.25 -6.75 1.74
C GLU A 70 5.41 -5.26 2.10
N ALA A 71 5.78 -4.44 1.11
CA ALA A 71 6.00 -3.02 1.31
C ALA A 71 4.72 -2.29 1.75
N LEU A 72 3.57 -2.68 1.21
CA LEU A 72 2.28 -2.12 1.60
C LEU A 72 1.86 -2.52 3.01
N THR A 73 2.19 -3.73 3.46
CA THR A 73 1.95 -4.20 4.83
C THR A 73 2.70 -3.31 5.83
N THR A 74 3.98 -3.04 5.55
CA THR A 74 4.79 -2.11 6.35
C THR A 74 4.22 -0.68 6.29
N ALA A 75 3.84 -0.22 5.10
CA ALA A 75 3.36 1.15 4.91
C ALA A 75 2.05 1.45 5.66
N ILE A 76 1.12 0.49 5.78
CA ILE A 76 -0.13 0.70 6.51
C ILE A 76 0.03 0.61 8.03
N ALA A 77 1.13 0.05 8.51
CA ALA A 77 1.47 0.00 9.93
C ALA A 77 2.12 1.29 10.46
N THR A 78 2.62 2.17 9.56
CA THR A 78 3.28 3.45 9.89
C THR A 78 2.39 4.35 10.72
N GLU A 79 2.78 4.66 11.96
CA GLU A 79 2.16 5.72 12.79
C GLU A 79 2.34 7.12 12.16
N PRO A 80 1.46 8.10 12.45
CA PRO A 80 1.65 9.45 11.93
C PRO A 80 2.97 9.99 12.50
N ALA A 81 3.77 10.66 11.66
CA ALA A 81 4.95 11.36 12.15
C ALA A 81 4.51 12.30 13.29
N PRO A 82 5.23 12.33 14.43
CA PRO A 82 4.87 13.23 15.51
C PRO A 82 4.88 14.67 14.97
N THR A 83 3.75 15.37 15.12
CA THR A 83 3.71 16.81 14.89
C THR A 83 4.70 17.43 15.87
N LEU A 84 5.82 17.95 15.37
CA LEU A 84 6.66 18.85 16.15
C LEU A 84 5.92 20.18 16.21
N ASP A 85 5.34 20.47 17.39
CA ASP A 85 4.82 21.80 17.74
C ASP A 85 5.94 22.85 17.78
#